data_AF-A0A8T3R3X4-F1
#
_entry.id   AF-A0A8T3R3X4-F1
#
_cell.length_a   1.000
_cell.length_b   1.000
_cell.length_c   1.000
_cell.angle_alpha   90.00
_cell.angle_beta   90.00
_cell.angle_gamma   90.00
#
_symmetry.space_group_name_H-M   'P 1'
#
loop_
_entity.id
_entity.type
_entity.pdbx_description
1 polymer ?
#
loop_
_entity_poly.entity_id
_entity_poly.type
_entity_poly.pdbx_seq_one_letter_code
_entity_poly.pdbx_strand_id
1 'polypeptide(L)'
;LVIGAYVRGLSDRDIESLAREAGLGHISRSSVSTICRELRDRYRAFRARSLAEVRLLALFLDAIYLPVRPDGPKEGVLVAWGFTTDGDRVLLDVCLGQRERTEDWLDLGRGLRGRGLRSPLCVVTDGAPGLIRAVDELWPDADRGRCTVHRLRNVLAKLPDRPGLHARVRAAYWAALDTATSPAEAEAGLRRLVGELAGDFPSAAACLADDLLALTVHLRYPLRLRKRLRSTNLLSVNRPWRDGRARAA
;
A
#
# COMPACT_ATOMS: atom_id res chain seq x y z
N LEU A 1 -4.97 21.10 -18.70
CA LEU A 1 -3.67 20.63 -19.24
C LEU A 1 -2.57 20.67 -18.17
N VAL A 2 -2.22 21.85 -17.66
CA VAL A 2 -1.04 22.06 -16.78
C VAL A 2 -1.11 21.32 -15.44
N ILE A 3 -2.24 21.37 -14.73
CA ILE A 3 -2.45 20.55 -13.50
C ILE A 3 -2.25 19.06 -13.79
N GLY A 4 -2.80 18.58 -14.92
CA GLY A 4 -2.65 17.19 -15.34
C GLY A 4 -1.21 16.82 -15.70
N ALA A 5 -0.39 17.78 -16.12
CA ALA A 5 1.02 17.58 -16.43
C ALA A 5 1.85 17.47 -15.14
N TYR A 6 1.62 18.33 -14.15
CA TYR A 6 2.22 18.21 -12.82
C TYR A 6 1.86 16.89 -12.13
N VAL A 7 0.59 16.47 -12.18
CA VAL A 7 0.15 15.18 -11.62
C VAL A 7 0.84 13.99 -12.30
N ARG A 8 1.28 14.16 -13.56
CA ARG A 8 2.05 13.16 -14.31
C ARG A 8 3.56 13.25 -14.09
N GLY A 9 4.02 14.14 -13.21
CA GLY A 9 5.44 14.28 -12.85
C GLY A 9 6.27 15.10 -13.84
N LEU A 10 5.64 15.86 -14.73
CA LEU A 10 6.35 16.73 -15.67
C LEU A 10 6.96 17.92 -14.93
N SER A 11 8.21 18.24 -15.26
CA SER A 11 8.89 19.41 -14.71
C SER A 11 8.29 20.71 -15.27
N ASP A 12 8.58 21.84 -14.63
CA ASP A 12 8.20 23.17 -15.14
C ASP A 12 8.66 23.36 -16.60
N ARG A 13 9.85 22.86 -16.94
CA ARG A 13 10.39 22.92 -18.30
C ARG A 13 9.60 22.06 -19.29
N ASP A 14 9.22 20.86 -18.90
CA ASP A 14 8.43 19.97 -19.75
C ASP A 14 7.03 20.57 -19.99
N ILE A 15 6.46 21.16 -18.95
CA ILE A 15 5.18 21.86 -18.99
C ILE A 15 5.24 23.10 -19.90
N GLU A 16 6.32 23.88 -19.83
CA GLU A 16 6.57 25.00 -20.73
C GLU A 16 6.80 24.56 -22.18
N SER A 17 7.46 23.42 -22.40
CA SER A 17 7.64 22.84 -23.74
C SER A 17 6.30 22.43 -24.33
N LEU A 18 5.52 21.65 -23.59
CA LEU A 18 4.19 21.21 -24.00
C LEU A 18 3.23 22.37 -24.26
N ALA A 19 3.30 23.43 -23.46
CA ALA A 19 2.47 24.61 -23.67
C ALA A 19 2.85 25.35 -24.98
N ARG A 20 4.14 25.41 -25.31
CA ARG A 20 4.61 25.97 -26.58
C ARG A 20 4.20 25.10 -27.77
N GLU A 21 4.41 23.79 -27.69
CA GLU A 21 4.02 22.83 -28.73
C GLU A 21 2.52 22.82 -28.99
N ALA A 22 1.70 22.99 -27.94
CA ALA A 22 0.25 23.09 -28.06
C ALA A 22 -0.26 24.46 -28.54
N GLY A 23 0.64 25.42 -28.84
CA GLY A 23 0.27 26.77 -29.26
C GLY A 23 -0.35 27.63 -28.14
N LEU A 24 -0.22 27.22 -26.88
CA LEU A 24 -0.79 27.91 -25.71
C LEU A 24 0.10 29.05 -25.19
N GLY A 25 1.28 29.26 -25.78
CA GLY A 25 2.22 30.32 -25.42
C GLY A 25 3.00 30.04 -24.13
N HIS A 26 3.58 31.09 -23.54
CA HIS A 26 4.38 31.00 -22.32
C HIS A 26 3.52 30.86 -21.07
N ILE A 27 3.86 29.90 -20.20
CA ILE A 27 3.29 29.81 -18.86
C ILE A 27 4.02 30.80 -17.96
N SER A 28 3.31 31.81 -17.45
CA SER A 28 3.89 32.78 -16.52
C SER A 28 4.14 32.16 -15.14
N ARG A 29 5.10 32.74 -14.39
CA ARG A 29 5.30 32.41 -12.96
C ARG A 29 4.03 32.59 -12.13
N SER A 30 3.17 33.56 -12.48
CA SER A 30 1.87 33.78 -11.81
C SER A 30 0.88 32.64 -12.06
N SER A 31 0.88 32.05 -13.26
CA SER A 31 0.08 30.86 -13.59
C SER A 31 0.55 29.62 -12.82
N VAL A 32 1.87 29.39 -12.74
CA VAL A 32 2.44 28.29 -11.92
C VAL A 32 2.06 28.44 -10.45
N SER A 33 2.24 29.64 -9.87
CA SER A 33 1.88 29.92 -8.48
C SER A 33 0.40 29.69 -8.20
N THR A 34 -0.48 30.09 -9.13
CA THR A 34 -1.93 29.87 -9.04
C THR A 34 -2.28 28.39 -9.07
N ILE A 35 -1.67 27.62 -9.96
CA ILE A 35 -1.87 26.17 -10.06
C ILE A 35 -1.40 25.45 -8.79
N CYS A 36 -0.23 25.82 -8.27
CA CYS A 36 0.28 25.26 -7.01
C CYS A 36 -0.62 25.61 -5.82
N ARG A 37 -1.23 26.79 -5.80
CA ARG A 37 -2.23 27.15 -4.77
C ARG A 37 -3.48 26.27 -4.89
N GLU A 38 -4.04 26.15 -6.09
CA GLU A 38 -5.22 25.33 -6.33
C GLU A 38 -5.00 23.85 -5.97
N LEU A 39 -3.84 23.28 -6.34
CA LEU A 39 -3.47 21.91 -5.96
C LEU A 39 -3.39 21.73 -4.43
N ARG A 40 -2.81 22.71 -3.72
CA ARG A 40 -2.76 22.69 -2.26
C ARG A 40 -4.15 22.76 -1.64
N ASP A 41 -5.03 23.59 -2.17
CA ASP A 41 -6.40 23.72 -1.65
C ASP A 41 -7.22 22.46 -1.90
N ARG A 42 -7.09 21.84 -3.09
CA ARG A 42 -7.69 20.53 -3.39
C ARG A 42 -7.15 19.44 -2.46
N TYR A 43 -5.85 19.42 -2.19
CA TYR A 43 -5.25 18.47 -1.25
C TYR A 43 -5.75 18.68 0.19
N ARG A 44 -5.86 19.93 0.65
CA ARG A 44 -6.44 20.26 1.96
C ARG A 44 -7.90 19.80 2.05
N ALA A 45 -8.71 20.09 1.03
CA ALA A 45 -10.10 19.64 0.97
C ALA A 45 -10.20 18.11 0.98
N PHE A 46 -9.34 17.42 0.22
CA PHE A 46 -9.25 15.96 0.24
C PHE A 46 -8.88 15.42 1.64
N ARG A 47 -7.89 16.03 2.30
CA ARG A 47 -7.47 15.69 3.67
C ARG A 47 -8.53 16.00 4.72
N ALA A 48 -9.44 16.95 4.47
CA ALA A 48 -10.50 17.35 5.41
C ALA A 48 -11.85 16.64 5.17
N ARG A 49 -12.03 15.97 4.02
CA ARG A 49 -13.30 15.34 3.65
C ARG A 49 -13.76 14.31 4.69
N SER A 50 -15.07 14.25 4.92
CA SER A 50 -15.67 13.22 5.77
C SER A 50 -15.44 11.82 5.19
N LEU A 51 -15.19 10.86 6.08
CA LEU A 51 -15.09 9.43 5.80
C LEU A 51 -16.21 8.64 6.50
N ALA A 52 -17.19 9.31 7.11
CA ALA A 52 -18.26 8.70 7.89
C ALA A 52 -19.09 7.66 7.11
N GLU A 53 -19.31 7.93 5.82
CA GLU A 53 -20.05 7.03 4.92
C GLU A 53 -19.16 5.99 4.23
N VAL A 54 -17.84 6.07 4.41
CA VAL A 54 -16.91 5.11 3.81
C VAL A 54 -16.85 3.85 4.66
N ARG A 55 -17.50 2.78 4.19
CA ARG A 55 -17.44 1.46 4.82
C ARG A 55 -16.39 0.60 4.15
N LEU A 56 -15.33 0.26 4.87
CA LEU A 56 -14.22 -0.52 4.34
C LEU A 56 -14.37 -2.00 4.64
N LEU A 57 -14.20 -2.81 3.60
CA LEU A 57 -13.84 -4.21 3.74
C LEU A 57 -12.39 -4.34 4.20
N ALA A 58 -11.47 -3.64 3.54
CA ALA A 58 -10.06 -3.72 3.84
C ALA A 58 -9.38 -2.37 3.70
N LEU A 59 -8.55 -2.04 4.68
CA LEU A 59 -7.64 -0.90 4.69
C LEU A 59 -6.22 -1.40 4.38
N PHE A 60 -5.51 -0.69 3.52
CA PHE A 60 -4.12 -0.93 3.20
C PHE A 60 -3.32 0.29 3.62
N LEU A 61 -2.23 0.03 4.34
CA LEU A 61 -1.27 1.03 4.78
C LEU A 61 0.08 0.65 4.18
N ASP A 62 0.63 1.57 3.38
CA ASP A 62 1.91 1.37 2.70
C ASP A 62 2.68 2.68 2.66
N ALA A 63 4.00 2.59 2.48
CA ALA A 63 4.88 3.73 2.39
C ALA A 63 5.69 3.67 1.09
N ILE A 64 5.70 4.80 0.36
CA ILE A 64 6.49 4.96 -0.85
C ILE A 64 7.55 6.03 -0.62
N TYR A 65 8.77 5.79 -1.12
CA TYR A 65 9.86 6.75 -1.03
C TYR A 65 10.04 7.41 -2.39
N LEU A 66 9.70 8.70 -2.47
CA LEU A 66 9.74 9.46 -3.71
C LEU A 66 11.01 10.32 -3.76
N PRO A 67 11.72 10.34 -4.91
CA PRO A 67 12.77 11.33 -5.12
C PRO A 67 12.13 12.72 -5.25
N VAL A 68 12.45 13.62 -4.33
CA VAL A 68 11.93 15.00 -4.35
C VAL A 68 12.96 15.97 -4.94
N ARG A 69 14.24 15.59 -4.95
CA ARG A 69 15.34 16.30 -5.61
C ARG A 69 16.24 15.29 -6.32
N PRO A 70 16.88 15.64 -7.46
CA PRO A 70 17.73 14.72 -8.23
C PRO A 70 18.78 13.98 -7.40
N ASP A 71 19.44 14.70 -6.48
CA ASP A 71 20.52 14.16 -5.63
C ASP A 71 20.19 14.26 -4.12
N GLY A 72 18.90 14.42 -3.78
CA GLY A 72 18.44 14.54 -2.39
C GLY A 72 18.00 13.21 -1.78
N PRO A 73 17.87 13.14 -0.45
CA PRO A 73 17.22 11.99 0.18
C PRO A 73 15.80 11.84 -0.36
N LYS A 74 15.36 10.58 -0.49
CA LYS A 74 13.96 10.30 -0.84
C LYS A 74 13.07 10.65 0.34
N GLU A 75 11.94 11.28 0.07
CA GLU A 75 10.94 11.58 1.09
C GLU A 75 9.97 10.42 1.23
N GLY A 76 9.68 10.05 2.47
CA GLY A 76 8.68 9.03 2.80
C GLY A 76 7.28 9.61 2.66
N VAL A 77 6.43 8.89 1.93
CA VAL A 77 5.01 9.20 1.76
C VAL A 77 4.21 8.01 2.23
N LEU A 78 3.43 8.21 3.29
CA LEU A 78 2.50 7.23 3.81
C LEU A 78 1.19 7.32 3.02
N VAL A 79 0.63 6.16 2.67
CA VAL A 79 -0.57 6.05 1.86
C VAL A 79 -1.57 5.16 2.56
N ALA A 80 -2.79 5.66 2.73
CA ALA A 80 -3.94 4.92 3.21
C ALA A 80 -4.97 4.80 2.09
N TRP A 81 -5.32 3.57 1.74
CA TRP A 81 -6.35 3.29 0.73
C TRP A 81 -7.06 1.98 1.06
N GLY A 82 -8.22 1.73 0.48
CA GLY A 82 -8.98 0.54 0.81
C GLY A 82 -9.94 0.07 -0.26
N PHE A 83 -10.53 -1.11 -0.02
CA PHE A 83 -11.72 -1.57 -0.72
C PHE A 83 -12.95 -1.29 0.14
N THR A 84 -13.97 -0.67 -0.44
CA THR A 84 -15.28 -0.52 0.21
C THR A 84 -15.98 -1.87 0.31
N THR A 85 -17.06 -1.95 1.09
CA THR A 85 -17.94 -3.12 1.14
C THR A 85 -18.57 -3.45 -0.21
N ASP A 86 -18.71 -2.45 -1.08
CA ASP A 86 -19.21 -2.61 -2.45
C ASP A 86 -18.12 -3.07 -3.44
N GLY A 87 -16.87 -3.12 -2.98
CA GLY A 87 -15.71 -3.60 -3.76
C GLY A 87 -14.98 -2.50 -4.55
N ASP A 88 -15.34 -1.23 -4.35
CA ASP A 88 -14.68 -0.10 -4.98
C ASP A 88 -13.39 0.27 -4.27
N ARG A 89 -12.41 0.79 -5.03
CA ARG A 89 -11.16 1.31 -4.46
C ARG A 89 -11.36 2.75 -4.02
N VAL A 90 -10.89 3.08 -2.82
CA VAL A 90 -10.91 4.45 -2.30
C VAL A 90 -9.54 4.84 -1.73
N LEU A 91 -9.02 5.98 -2.16
CA LEU A 91 -7.86 6.61 -1.54
C LEU A 91 -8.36 7.44 -0.34
N LEU A 92 -7.87 7.12 0.85
CA LEU A 92 -8.34 7.72 2.11
C LEU A 92 -7.42 8.83 2.54
N ASP A 93 -6.12 8.60 2.37
CA ASP A 93 -5.10 9.55 2.77
C ASP A 93 -3.75 9.35 2.06
N VAL A 94 -3.01 10.44 1.94
CA VAL A 94 -1.61 10.50 1.52
C VAL A 94 -0.96 11.61 2.34
N CYS A 95 0.13 11.33 3.04
CA CYS A 95 0.90 12.36 3.75
C CYS A 95 2.39 12.03 3.82
N LEU A 96 3.20 13.05 4.11
CA LEU A 96 4.60 12.84 4.43
C LEU A 96 4.71 12.08 5.76
N GLY A 97 5.68 11.18 5.84
CA GLY A 97 5.96 10.38 7.03
C GLY A 97 6.95 9.28 6.76
N GLN A 98 7.54 8.74 7.82
CA GLN A 98 8.58 7.73 7.77
C GLN A 98 7.98 6.36 8.09
N ARG A 99 8.23 5.38 7.22
CA ARG A 99 7.67 4.02 7.34
C ARG A 99 7.99 3.36 8.69
N GLU A 100 9.15 3.65 9.24
CA GLU A 100 9.68 3.04 10.46
C GLU A 100 9.16 3.71 11.74
N ARG A 101 8.54 4.89 11.64
CA ARG A 101 8.05 5.66 12.80
C ARG A 101 6.61 5.30 13.11
N THR A 102 6.40 4.67 14.27
CA THR A 102 5.05 4.35 14.77
C THR A 102 4.16 5.58 14.87
N GLU A 103 4.68 6.71 15.34
CA GLU A 103 3.87 7.93 15.54
C GLU A 103 3.29 8.45 14.22
N ASP A 104 4.07 8.45 13.13
CA ASP A 104 3.59 8.91 11.83
C ASP A 104 2.40 8.06 11.33
N TRP A 105 2.38 6.76 11.65
CA TRP A 105 1.23 5.88 11.38
C TRP A 105 0.04 6.12 12.30
N LEU A 106 0.30 6.39 13.58
CA LEU A 106 -0.72 6.75 14.55
C LEU A 106 -1.41 8.06 14.15
N ASP A 107 -0.65 9.08 13.75
CA ASP A 107 -1.17 10.35 13.28
C ASP A 107 -2.04 10.20 12.03
N LEU A 108 -1.55 9.44 11.04
CA LEU A 108 -2.34 9.10 9.86
C LEU A 108 -3.66 8.41 10.25
N GLY A 109 -3.61 7.38 11.08
CA GLY A 109 -4.79 6.61 11.47
C GLY A 109 -5.77 7.36 12.38
N ARG A 110 -5.28 8.16 13.33
CA ARG A 110 -6.09 9.09 14.14
C ARG A 110 -6.76 10.12 13.24
N GLY A 111 -6.06 10.62 12.22
CA GLY A 111 -6.64 11.48 11.19
C GLY A 111 -7.76 10.82 10.38
N LEU A 112 -7.64 9.53 10.05
CA LEU A 112 -8.73 8.77 9.41
C LEU A 112 -9.95 8.67 10.35
N ARG A 113 -9.74 8.26 11.61
CA ARG A 113 -10.81 8.07 12.60
C ARG A 113 -11.50 9.38 12.95
N GLY A 114 -10.73 10.48 13.10
CA GLY A 114 -11.26 11.82 13.36
C GLY A 114 -12.16 12.35 12.24
N ARG A 115 -11.96 11.87 10.99
CA ARG A 115 -12.84 12.15 9.85
C ARG A 115 -14.06 11.23 9.76
N GLY A 116 -14.24 10.34 10.74
CA GLY A 116 -15.39 9.44 10.83
C GLY A 116 -15.16 8.04 10.24
N LEU A 117 -13.93 7.68 9.84
CA LEU A 117 -13.67 6.33 9.33
C LEU A 117 -13.93 5.30 10.43
N ARG A 118 -14.87 4.40 10.18
CA ARG A 118 -15.18 3.27 11.07
C ARG A 118 -14.13 2.17 10.94
N SER A 119 -14.11 1.25 11.90
CA SER A 119 -13.18 0.12 11.86
C SER A 119 -13.38 -0.72 10.57
N PRO A 120 -12.31 -0.97 9.79
CA PRO A 120 -12.36 -1.90 8.65
C PRO A 120 -12.45 -3.35 9.13
N LEU A 121 -12.90 -4.28 8.27
CA LEU A 121 -12.86 -5.71 8.62
C LEU A 121 -11.43 -6.26 8.64
N CYS A 122 -10.55 -5.76 7.77
CA CYS A 122 -9.15 -6.16 7.70
C CYS A 122 -8.22 -4.95 7.49
N VAL A 123 -7.06 -4.96 8.13
CA VAL A 123 -5.97 -4.00 7.85
C VAL A 123 -4.76 -4.76 7.32
N VAL A 124 -4.33 -4.44 6.10
CA VAL A 124 -3.23 -5.10 5.40
C VAL A 124 -2.02 -4.18 5.36
N THR A 125 -0.87 -4.68 5.82
CA THR A 125 0.38 -3.92 5.91
C THR A 125 1.56 -4.69 5.29
N ASP A 126 2.71 -4.05 5.09
CA ASP A 126 3.95 -4.75 4.74
C ASP A 126 4.56 -5.54 5.92
N GLY A 127 4.03 -5.29 7.12
CA GLY A 127 4.40 -5.88 8.39
C GLY A 127 5.63 -5.24 9.04
N ALA A 128 5.89 -3.95 8.78
CA ALA A 128 6.82 -3.16 9.58
C ALA A 128 6.37 -3.12 11.06
N PRO A 129 7.25 -3.37 12.04
CA PRO A 129 6.86 -3.44 13.46
C PRO A 129 6.21 -2.17 14.01
N GLY A 130 6.64 -1.00 13.54
CA GLY A 130 6.03 0.28 13.93
C GLY A 130 4.59 0.41 13.45
N LEU A 131 4.34 0.07 12.19
CA LEU A 131 3.01 0.07 11.59
C LEU A 131 2.09 -0.98 12.24
N ILE A 132 2.61 -2.19 12.50
CA ILE A 132 1.87 -3.23 13.22
C ILE A 132 1.33 -2.71 14.56
N ARG A 133 2.21 -2.09 15.38
CA ARG A 133 1.80 -1.52 16.68
C ARG A 133 0.73 -0.45 16.54
N ALA A 134 0.86 0.43 15.55
CA ALA A 134 -0.14 1.45 15.29
C ALA A 134 -1.50 0.85 14.89
N VAL A 135 -1.50 -0.21 14.07
CA VAL A 135 -2.73 -0.91 13.67
C VAL A 135 -3.42 -1.55 14.87
N ASP A 136 -2.67 -2.23 15.75
CA ASP A 136 -3.22 -2.85 16.97
C ASP A 136 -3.87 -1.83 17.90
N GLU A 137 -3.29 -0.63 18.03
CA GLU A 137 -3.85 0.47 18.83
C GLU A 137 -5.10 1.08 18.18
N LEU A 138 -5.08 1.28 16.87
CA LEU A 138 -6.10 2.03 16.16
C LEU A 138 -7.35 1.20 15.83
N TRP A 139 -7.16 -0.07 15.50
CA TRP A 139 -8.20 -0.99 15.01
C TRP A 139 -8.01 -2.41 15.59
N PRO A 140 -8.12 -2.59 16.92
CA PRO A 140 -7.86 -3.89 17.58
C PRO A 140 -8.80 -5.01 17.13
N ASP A 141 -10.01 -4.67 16.68
CA ASP A 141 -11.02 -5.63 16.22
C ASP A 141 -10.87 -6.03 14.74
N ALA A 142 -9.96 -5.38 13.99
CA ALA A 142 -9.76 -5.67 12.59
C ALA A 142 -8.83 -6.89 12.40
N ASP A 143 -9.16 -7.75 11.44
CA ASP A 143 -8.27 -8.84 11.04
C ASP A 143 -6.94 -8.26 10.54
N ARG A 144 -5.83 -8.69 11.14
CA ARG A 144 -4.50 -8.29 10.70
C ARG A 144 -4.07 -9.06 9.46
N GLY A 145 -3.85 -8.35 8.37
CA GLY A 145 -3.29 -8.86 7.12
C GLY A 145 -1.85 -8.45 6.92
N ARG A 146 -1.03 -9.37 6.41
CA ARG A 146 0.34 -9.10 6.00
C ARG A 146 0.51 -9.35 4.51
N CYS A 147 1.20 -8.42 3.83
CA CYS A 147 1.47 -8.53 2.42
C CYS A 147 2.35 -9.75 2.12
N THR A 148 1.76 -10.73 1.44
CA THR A 148 2.42 -12.02 1.12
C THR A 148 3.55 -11.84 0.10
N VAL A 149 3.48 -10.80 -0.74
CA VAL A 149 4.56 -10.44 -1.68
C VAL A 149 5.77 -9.87 -0.95
N HIS A 150 5.55 -8.95 0.00
CA HIS A 150 6.64 -8.39 0.82
C HIS A 150 7.28 -9.45 1.70
N ARG A 151 6.49 -10.33 2.32
CA ARG A 151 7.04 -11.46 3.08
C ARG A 151 7.90 -12.36 2.21
N LEU A 152 7.42 -12.77 1.03
CA LEU A 152 8.22 -13.59 0.12
C LEU A 152 9.52 -12.90 -0.28
N ARG A 153 9.50 -11.61 -0.60
CA ARG A 153 10.72 -10.84 -0.91
C ARG A 153 11.72 -10.88 0.26
N ASN A 154 11.24 -10.68 1.49
CA ASN A 154 12.08 -10.71 2.69
C ASN A 154 12.67 -12.10 2.96
N VAL A 155 11.91 -13.17 2.73
CA VAL A 155 12.39 -14.55 2.85
C VAL A 155 13.46 -14.82 1.81
N LEU A 156 13.21 -14.49 0.54
CA LEU A 156 14.18 -14.71 -0.55
C LEU A 156 15.46 -13.91 -0.38
N ALA A 157 15.38 -12.68 0.15
CA ALA A 157 16.56 -11.86 0.44
C ALA A 157 17.48 -12.44 1.54
N LYS A 158 17.00 -13.45 2.28
CA LYS A 158 17.77 -14.17 3.30
C LYS A 158 18.31 -15.51 2.82
N LEU A 159 18.10 -15.82 1.54
CA LEU A 159 18.65 -17.01 0.90
C LEU A 159 19.86 -16.64 0.06
N PRO A 160 20.85 -17.55 -0.08
CA PRO A 160 21.93 -17.36 -1.02
C PRO A 160 21.43 -17.47 -2.46
N ASP A 161 22.09 -16.78 -3.37
CA ASP A 161 21.81 -16.87 -4.80
C ASP A 161 22.37 -18.19 -5.38
N ARG A 162 21.65 -19.29 -5.12
CA ARG A 162 21.96 -20.63 -5.63
C ARG A 162 21.01 -20.98 -6.78
N PRO A 163 21.49 -21.61 -7.86
CA PRO A 163 20.63 -22.04 -8.96
C PRO A 163 19.42 -22.84 -8.47
N GLY A 164 18.22 -22.41 -8.88
CA GLY A 164 16.95 -23.08 -8.55
C GLY A 164 16.42 -22.88 -7.13
N LEU A 165 17.22 -22.43 -6.15
CA LEU A 165 16.77 -22.30 -4.76
C LEU A 165 15.63 -21.28 -4.61
N HIS A 166 15.81 -20.08 -5.16
CA HIS A 166 14.78 -19.02 -5.11
C HIS A 166 13.49 -19.44 -5.82
N ALA A 167 13.60 -20.16 -6.93
CA ALA A 167 12.44 -20.67 -7.67
C ALA A 167 11.68 -21.73 -6.86
N ARG A 168 12.40 -22.68 -6.26
CA ARG A 168 11.83 -23.73 -5.39
C ARG A 168 11.08 -23.14 -4.20
N VAL A 169 11.71 -22.23 -3.45
CA VAL A 169 11.10 -21.62 -2.27
C VAL A 169 9.89 -20.76 -2.65
N ARG A 170 9.99 -19.99 -3.75
CA ARG A 170 8.86 -19.23 -4.30
C ARG A 170 7.68 -20.14 -4.67
N ALA A 171 7.95 -21.25 -5.34
CA ALA A 171 6.91 -22.19 -5.75
C ALA A 171 6.22 -22.83 -4.54
N ALA A 172 6.99 -23.33 -3.56
CA ALA A 172 6.44 -23.89 -2.33
C ALA A 172 5.61 -22.88 -1.52
N TYR A 173 6.10 -21.63 -1.41
CA TYR A 173 5.39 -20.56 -0.72
C TYR A 173 4.04 -20.23 -1.37
N TRP A 174 4.01 -20.06 -2.69
CA TRP A 174 2.75 -19.77 -3.38
C TRP A 174 1.83 -20.98 -3.41
N ALA A 175 2.35 -22.20 -3.56
CA ALA A 175 1.54 -23.42 -3.46
C ALA A 175 0.80 -23.48 -2.12
N ALA A 176 1.50 -23.25 -1.00
CA ALA A 176 0.88 -23.21 0.32
C ALA A 176 -0.26 -22.20 0.45
N LEU A 177 -0.21 -21.08 -0.27
CA LEU A 177 -1.24 -20.03 -0.22
C LEU A 177 -2.34 -20.18 -1.27
N ASP A 178 -2.02 -20.68 -2.46
CA ASP A 178 -2.94 -20.73 -3.61
C ASP A 178 -3.80 -21.99 -3.62
N THR A 179 -3.30 -23.11 -3.11
CA THR A 179 -4.06 -24.37 -3.07
C THR A 179 -4.93 -24.49 -1.81
N ALA A 180 -4.61 -23.71 -0.77
CA ALA A 180 -5.29 -23.81 0.50
C ALA A 180 -6.74 -23.30 0.44
N THR A 181 -7.63 -24.06 1.06
CA THR A 181 -9.06 -23.74 1.18
C THR A 181 -9.37 -22.96 2.45
N SER A 182 -8.53 -23.09 3.48
CA SER A 182 -8.68 -22.48 4.81
C SER A 182 -7.36 -21.86 5.33
N PRO A 183 -7.43 -20.91 6.30
CA PRO A 183 -6.24 -20.37 6.95
C PRO A 183 -5.33 -21.44 7.57
N ALA A 184 -5.91 -22.45 8.21
CA ALA A 184 -5.17 -23.52 8.89
C ALA A 184 -4.38 -24.39 7.89
N GLU A 185 -4.97 -24.69 6.73
CA GLU A 185 -4.30 -25.46 5.67
C GLU A 185 -3.09 -24.69 5.10
N ALA A 186 -3.26 -23.40 4.82
CA ALA A 186 -2.17 -22.55 4.34
C ALA A 186 -1.05 -22.43 5.39
N GLU A 187 -1.42 -22.26 6.65
CA GLU A 187 -0.47 -22.17 7.76
C GLU A 187 0.32 -23.46 7.92
N ALA A 188 -0.32 -24.62 7.80
CA ALA A 188 0.37 -25.91 7.79
C ALA A 188 1.34 -26.03 6.60
N GLY A 189 0.92 -25.58 5.40
CA GLY A 189 1.79 -25.50 4.23
C GLY A 189 3.02 -24.62 4.44
N LEU A 190 2.83 -23.42 5.00
CA LEU A 190 3.92 -22.50 5.31
C LEU A 190 4.84 -23.05 6.42
N ARG A 191 4.29 -23.71 7.46
CA ARG A 191 5.09 -24.35 8.52
C ARG A 191 5.96 -25.48 7.98
N ARG A 192 5.49 -26.27 7.00
CA ARG A 192 6.34 -27.26 6.32
C ARG A 192 7.53 -26.58 5.64
N LEU A 193 7.29 -25.49 4.91
CA LEU A 193 8.37 -24.71 4.30
C LEU A 193 9.32 -24.09 5.34
N VAL A 194 8.81 -23.62 6.49
CA VAL A 194 9.66 -23.19 7.61
C VAL A 194 10.58 -24.33 8.07
N GLY A 195 10.04 -25.54 8.26
CA GLY A 195 10.81 -26.71 8.65
C GLY A 195 11.89 -27.09 7.64
N GLU A 196 11.57 -27.06 6.35
CA GLU A 196 12.55 -27.30 5.27
C GLU A 196 13.70 -26.27 5.27
N LEU A 197 13.42 -25.02 5.62
CA LEU A 197 14.41 -23.95 5.64
C LEU A 197 15.22 -23.92 6.95
N ALA A 198 14.70 -24.47 8.05
CA ALA A 198 15.24 -24.25 9.39
C ALA A 198 16.68 -24.77 9.58
N GLY A 199 17.04 -25.86 8.89
CA GLY A 199 18.39 -26.43 8.96
C GLY A 199 19.43 -25.56 8.28
N ASP A 200 19.31 -25.40 6.96
CA ASP A 200 20.33 -24.69 6.15
C ASP A 200 20.18 -23.17 6.17
N PHE A 201 18.97 -22.66 6.42
CA PHE A 201 18.60 -21.26 6.26
C PHE A 201 17.76 -20.73 7.46
N PRO A 202 18.26 -20.82 8.70
CA PRO A 202 17.51 -20.47 9.90
C PRO A 202 16.96 -19.04 9.89
N SER A 203 17.70 -18.08 9.33
CA SER A 203 17.25 -16.69 9.18
C SER A 203 16.05 -16.55 8.24
N ALA A 204 16.00 -17.33 7.15
CA ALA A 204 14.87 -17.34 6.22
C ALA A 204 13.66 -18.04 6.85
N ALA A 205 13.88 -19.14 7.56
CA ALA A 205 12.85 -19.86 8.31
C ALA A 205 12.20 -18.97 9.38
N ALA A 206 12.99 -18.31 10.22
CA ALA A 206 12.50 -17.37 11.22
C ALA A 206 11.73 -16.20 10.59
N CYS A 207 12.23 -15.68 9.46
CA CYS A 207 11.53 -14.63 8.72
C CYS A 207 10.18 -15.09 8.18
N LEU A 208 10.04 -16.34 7.74
CA LEU A 208 8.76 -16.88 7.28
C LEU A 208 7.81 -17.19 8.45
N ALA A 209 8.33 -17.72 9.56
CA ALA A 209 7.55 -18.10 10.73
C ALA A 209 6.92 -16.91 11.48
N ASP A 210 7.48 -15.71 11.29
CA ASP A 210 6.97 -14.47 11.86
C ASP A 210 5.57 -14.13 11.31
N ASP A 211 4.58 -14.11 12.20
CA ASP A 211 3.18 -13.73 11.94
C ASP A 211 2.51 -14.50 10.77
N LEU A 212 2.54 -15.85 10.84
CA LEU A 212 1.89 -16.71 9.85
C LEU A 212 0.38 -16.48 9.76
N LEU A 213 -0.28 -16.21 10.88
CA LEU A 213 -1.72 -15.94 10.92
C LEU A 213 -2.08 -14.73 10.04
N ALA A 214 -1.30 -13.65 10.11
CA ALA A 214 -1.55 -12.49 9.26
C ALA A 214 -1.29 -12.75 7.76
N LEU A 215 -0.46 -13.74 7.41
CA LEU A 215 -0.25 -14.16 6.02
C LEU A 215 -1.43 -14.96 5.47
N THR A 216 -2.15 -15.70 6.32
CA THR A 216 -3.23 -16.59 5.91
C THR A 216 -4.62 -15.99 6.10
N VAL A 217 -4.75 -14.85 6.81
CA VAL A 217 -6.02 -14.21 7.15
C VAL A 217 -6.93 -13.96 5.94
N HIS A 218 -6.35 -13.67 4.78
CA HIS A 218 -7.08 -13.42 3.54
C HIS A 218 -7.96 -14.62 3.12
N LEU A 219 -7.65 -15.84 3.57
CA LEU A 219 -8.44 -17.05 3.30
C LEU A 219 -9.78 -17.09 4.07
N ARG A 220 -9.96 -16.25 5.11
CA ARG A 220 -11.26 -16.03 5.78
C ARG A 220 -12.27 -15.30 4.89
N TYR A 221 -11.78 -14.64 3.85
CA TYR A 221 -12.59 -13.80 2.95
C TYR A 221 -13.03 -14.57 1.69
N PRO A 222 -14.09 -14.11 1.01
CA PRO A 222 -14.59 -14.73 -0.23
C PRO A 222 -13.49 -14.94 -1.28
N LEU A 223 -13.56 -16.06 -2.00
CA LEU A 223 -12.52 -16.49 -2.97
C LEU A 223 -12.07 -15.38 -3.93
N ARG A 224 -13.02 -14.59 -4.44
CA ARG A 224 -12.76 -13.48 -5.38
C ARG A 224 -11.90 -12.34 -4.80
N LEU A 225 -11.80 -12.22 -3.48
CA LEU A 225 -11.10 -11.15 -2.76
C LEU A 225 -9.71 -11.59 -2.28
N ARG A 226 -9.49 -12.90 -2.08
CA ARG A 226 -8.26 -13.48 -1.51
C ARG A 226 -6.98 -12.93 -2.16
N LYS A 227 -6.90 -12.93 -3.49
CA LYS A 227 -5.72 -12.41 -4.22
C LYS A 227 -5.52 -10.90 -4.07
N ARG A 228 -6.61 -10.14 -3.90
CA ARG A 228 -6.56 -8.67 -3.73
C ARG A 228 -6.17 -8.28 -2.31
N LEU A 229 -6.60 -9.04 -1.32
CA LEU A 229 -6.35 -8.74 0.10
C LEU A 229 -4.95 -9.12 0.56
N ARG A 230 -4.30 -10.10 -0.10
CA ARG A 230 -2.98 -10.58 0.35
C ARG A 230 -1.78 -9.78 -0.16
N SER A 231 -1.99 -8.63 -0.80
CA SER A 231 -0.91 -7.83 -1.40
C SER A 231 -1.21 -6.33 -1.36
N THR A 232 -0.29 -5.54 -0.79
CA THR A 232 -0.30 -4.07 -0.87
C THR A 232 0.21 -3.56 -2.23
N ASN A 233 0.69 -4.46 -3.10
CA ASN A 233 1.37 -4.14 -4.35
C ASN A 233 0.46 -3.52 -5.43
N LEU A 234 -0.77 -3.13 -5.11
CA LEU A 234 -1.64 -2.36 -6.00
C LEU A 234 -1.13 -0.92 -6.23
N LEU A 235 -0.13 -0.48 -5.46
CA LEU A 235 0.61 0.77 -5.70
C LEU A 235 1.75 0.64 -6.72
N SER A 236 2.27 -0.57 -6.99
CA SER A 236 3.30 -0.73 -8.03
C SER A 236 2.67 -1.02 -9.40
N VAL A 237 2.66 0.03 -10.20
CA VAL A 237 2.80 0.04 -11.67
C VAL A 237 1.75 -0.76 -12.48
N ASN A 238 0.93 -0.02 -13.25
CA ASN A 238 0.11 -0.42 -14.42
C ASN A 238 -1.37 -0.81 -14.29
N ARG A 239 -2.09 -0.51 -13.19
CA ARG A 239 -3.57 -0.52 -13.24
C ARG A 239 -4.12 0.86 -12.93
N PRO A 240 -4.68 1.60 -13.92
CA PRO A 240 -5.26 2.91 -13.69
C PRO A 240 -6.20 2.88 -12.48
N TRP A 241 -6.10 3.91 -11.64
CA TRP A 241 -7.23 4.38 -10.87
C TRP A 241 -8.30 4.73 -11.91
N ARG A 242 -9.27 3.83 -12.12
CA ARG A 242 -10.43 4.18 -12.92
C ARG A 242 -11.19 5.16 -12.07
N ASP A 243 -11.12 6.44 -12.45
CA ASP A 243 -11.94 7.51 -11.89
C ASP A 243 -13.38 7.00 -11.75
N GLY A 244 -13.80 6.85 -10.48
CA GLY A 244 -15.20 6.83 -10.14
C GLY A 244 -15.73 8.20 -10.51
N ARG A 245 -16.44 8.27 -11.64
CA ARG A 245 -17.28 9.41 -12.00
C ARG A 245 -18.02 9.86 -10.75
N ALA A 246 -17.65 11.03 -10.23
CA ALA A 246 -18.54 11.82 -9.41
C ALA A 246 -19.76 12.09 -10.30
N ARG A 247 -20.83 11.30 -10.10
CA ARG A 247 -22.14 11.68 -10.59
C ARG A 247 -22.56 12.85 -9.71
N ALA A 248 -22.45 14.04 -10.26
CA ALA A 248 -23.31 15.14 -9.87
C ALA A 248 -24.76 14.69 -10.11
N ALA A 249 -25.52 14.59 -9.03
CA ALA A 249 -26.96 14.80 -8.94
C ALA A 249 -27.22 15.32 -7.53
#